data_AF-S6A940-F1
#
_entry.id   AF-S6A940-F1
#
_cell.length_a   1.000
_cell.length_b   1.000
_cell.length_c   1.000
_cell.angle_alpha   90.00
_cell.angle_beta   90.00
_cell.angle_gamma   90.00
#
_symmetry.space_group_name_H-M   'P 1'
#
loop_
_entity.id
_entity.type
_entity.pdbx_description
1 polymer ?
#
loop_
_entity_poly.entity_id
_entity_poly.type
_entity_poly.pdbx_seq_one_letter_code
_entity_poly.pdbx_strand_id
1 'polypeptide(L)'
;MKLKAGQSYRIKKDILTFKTGEVWLLANEGYQIYYGEHNFVFINAEKNSRFMVLRDSEDKDMEIYCHLDEYFDEINERHIDYVTRI
;
A
#
# COMPACT_ATOMS: atom_id res chain seq x y z
N MET A 1 10.08 1.01 7.21
CA MET A 1 9.99 1.73 5.90
C MET A 1 8.80 2.69 5.90
N LYS A 2 8.68 3.63 4.94
CA LYS A 2 7.41 4.37 4.68
C LYS A 2 6.96 4.11 3.25
N LEU A 3 5.68 3.80 3.07
CA LEU A 3 5.08 3.75 1.74
C LEU A 3 5.00 5.17 1.16
N LYS A 4 4.96 5.29 -0.17
CA LYS A 4 4.91 6.56 -0.88
C LYS A 4 3.95 6.46 -2.06
N ALA A 5 3.07 7.44 -2.19
CA ALA A 5 2.22 7.54 -3.37
C ALA A 5 3.06 7.62 -4.66
N GLY A 6 2.59 6.95 -5.72
CA GLY A 6 3.29 6.81 -7.01
C GLY A 6 4.31 5.68 -7.07
N GLN A 7 4.53 4.95 -5.97
CA GLN A 7 5.49 3.85 -5.91
C GLN A 7 4.80 2.49 -5.97
N SER A 8 5.40 1.55 -6.71
CA SER A 8 4.96 0.15 -6.78
C SER A 8 5.64 -0.69 -5.72
N TYR A 9 4.88 -1.63 -5.15
CA TYR A 9 5.30 -2.54 -4.11
C TYR A 9 4.92 -3.98 -4.44
N ARG A 10 5.83 -4.91 -4.17
CA ARG A 10 5.55 -6.34 -4.17
C ARG A 10 5.27 -6.81 -2.75
N ILE A 11 4.22 -7.61 -2.57
CA ILE A 11 3.85 -8.18 -1.27
C ILE A 11 4.79 -9.34 -0.91
N LYS A 12 5.45 -9.26 0.25
CA LYS A 12 6.40 -10.26 0.77
C LYS A 12 5.75 -11.35 1.60
N LYS A 13 4.66 -10.99 2.28
CA LYS A 13 3.92 -11.85 3.20
C LYS A 13 2.45 -11.47 3.16
N ASP A 14 1.57 -12.46 3.23
CA ASP A 14 0.13 -12.25 3.30
C ASP A 14 -0.22 -11.29 4.44
N ILE A 15 -0.98 -10.26 4.13
CA ILE A 15 -1.38 -9.24 5.09
C ILE A 15 -2.74 -8.66 4.71
N LEU A 16 -3.68 -8.65 5.66
CA LEU A 16 -5.05 -8.19 5.42
C LEU A 16 -5.67 -8.87 4.18
N THR A 17 -5.94 -8.11 3.13
CA THR A 17 -6.50 -8.58 1.86
C THR A 17 -5.43 -8.84 0.80
N PHE A 18 -4.16 -8.54 1.07
CA PHE A 18 -3.03 -8.72 0.17
C PHE A 18 -2.43 -10.12 0.28
N LYS A 19 -2.00 -10.64 -0.86
CA LYS A 19 -1.38 -11.96 -0.99
C LYS A 19 0.06 -11.85 -1.46
N THR A 20 0.91 -12.71 -0.92
CA THR A 20 2.34 -12.79 -1.24
C THR A 20 2.54 -12.90 -2.75
N GLY A 21 3.46 -12.10 -3.29
CA GLY A 21 3.77 -12.03 -4.72
C GLY A 21 2.91 -11.07 -5.53
N GLU A 22 1.78 -10.59 -5.01
CA GLU A 22 1.00 -9.54 -5.68
C GLU A 22 1.82 -8.25 -5.82
N VAL A 23 1.54 -7.49 -6.88
CA VAL A 23 2.16 -6.18 -7.14
C VAL A 23 1.09 -5.11 -7.20
N TRP A 24 1.29 -4.06 -6.42
CA TRP A 24 0.34 -2.96 -6.27
C TRP A 24 1.06 -1.61 -6.35
N LEU A 25 0.50 -0.68 -7.12
CA LEU A 25 0.87 0.74 -7.11
C LEU A 25 0.12 1.42 -5.97
N LEU A 26 0.84 2.08 -5.06
CA LEU A 26 0.21 2.97 -4.10
C LEU A 26 -0.21 4.26 -4.82
N ALA A 27 -1.51 4.38 -5.11
CA ALA A 27 -2.05 5.54 -5.83
C ALA A 27 -2.17 6.77 -4.91
N ASN A 28 -2.48 6.56 -3.63
CA ASN A 28 -2.64 7.64 -2.67
C ASN A 28 -2.42 7.15 -1.23
N GLU A 29 -1.99 8.06 -0.35
CA GLU A 29 -1.89 7.83 1.09
C GLU A 29 -2.26 9.08 1.88
N GLY A 30 -2.69 8.92 3.13
CA GLY A 30 -3.00 10.04 4.00
C GLY A 30 -3.27 9.64 5.44
N TYR A 31 -3.23 10.63 6.33
CA TYR A 31 -3.54 10.47 7.74
C TYR A 31 -4.79 11.28 8.11
N GLN A 32 -5.80 10.61 8.66
CA GLN A 32 -7.03 11.24 9.14
C GLN A 32 -6.95 11.44 10.66
N ILE A 33 -6.50 12.64 11.06
CA ILE A 33 -6.22 12.99 12.46
C ILE A 33 -7.40 12.72 13.39
N TYR A 34 -8.63 13.01 12.95
CA TYR A 34 -9.82 12.85 13.79
C TYR A 34 -10.07 11.39 14.19
N TYR A 35 -9.69 10.43 13.34
CA TYR A 35 -9.88 9.00 13.58
C TYR A 35 -8.59 8.25 13.95
N GLY A 36 -7.43 8.93 13.89
CA GLY A 36 -6.13 8.26 14.06
C GLY A 36 -5.89 7.19 12.99
N GLU A 37 -6.31 7.44 11.74
CA GLU A 37 -6.27 6.43 10.67
C GLU A 37 -5.25 6.77 9.57
N HIS A 38 -4.34 5.85 9.34
CA HIS A 38 -3.48 5.80 8.17
C HIS A 38 -4.19 5.09 7.02
N ASN A 39 -4.53 5.85 5.98
CA ASN A 39 -5.29 5.39 4.82
C ASN A 39 -4.36 5.23 3.61
N PHE A 40 -4.46 4.10 2.92
CA PHE A 40 -3.70 3.78 1.72
C PHE A 40 -4.62 3.26 0.63
N VAL A 41 -4.43 3.74 -0.60
CA VAL A 41 -5.20 3.35 -1.79
C VAL A 41 -4.27 2.69 -2.79
N PHE A 42 -4.43 1.40 -3.01
CA PHE A 42 -3.65 0.63 -3.96
C PHE A 42 -4.44 0.33 -5.22
N ILE A 43 -3.77 0.38 -6.37
CA ILE A 43 -4.31 -0.07 -7.66
C ILE A 43 -3.36 -1.06 -8.32
N ASN A 44 -3.89 -2.00 -9.08
CA ASN A 44 -3.09 -2.95 -9.85
C ASN A 44 -3.26 -2.73 -11.37
N ALA A 45 -2.56 -3.53 -12.18
CA ALA A 45 -2.61 -3.46 -13.64
C ALA A 45 -4.01 -3.71 -14.23
N GLU A 46 -4.87 -4.44 -13.51
CA GLU A 46 -6.26 -4.72 -13.88
C GLU A 46 -7.23 -3.59 -13.48
N LYS A 47 -6.71 -2.48 -12.93
CA LYS A 47 -7.49 -1.35 -12.39
C LYS A 47 -8.39 -1.74 -11.20
N ASN A 48 -8.11 -2.87 -10.56
CA ASN A 48 -8.72 -3.19 -9.27
C ASN A 48 -8.16 -2.25 -8.21
N SER A 49 -9.00 -1.84 -7.26
CA SER A 49 -8.60 -1.01 -6.12
C SER A 49 -8.69 -1.80 -4.82
N ARG A 50 -7.74 -1.56 -3.92
CA ARG A 50 -7.77 -2.06 -2.54
C ARG A 50 -7.42 -0.93 -1.58
N PHE A 51 -8.13 -0.91 -0.46
CA PHE A 51 -7.94 0.07 0.60
C PHE A 51 -7.32 -0.63 1.81
N MET A 52 -6.31 -0.01 2.40
CA MET A 52 -5.74 -0.42 3.67
C MET A 52 -5.90 0.75 4.64
N VAL A 53 -6.51 0.47 5.79
CA VAL A 53 -6.71 1.43 6.86
C VAL A 53 -6.07 0.84 8.11
N LEU A 54 -5.08 1.53 8.67
CA LEU A 54 -4.38 1.14 9.90
C LEU A 54 -4.66 2.21 10.97
N ARG A 55 -5.08 1.78 12.16
CA ARG A 55 -5.54 2.68 13.23
C ARG A 55 -4.53 2.79 14.37
N ASP A 56 -4.32 4.01 14.85
CA ASP A 56 -3.54 4.30 16.06
C ASP A 56 -4.19 3.72 17.33
N SER A 57 -5.49 3.40 17.27
CA SER A 57 -6.22 2.80 18.39
C SER A 57 -6.11 1.27 18.45
N GLU A 58 -5.46 0.63 17.48
CA GLU A 58 -5.40 -0.84 17.35
C GLU A 58 -3.94 -1.31 17.36
N ASP A 59 -3.52 -1.99 18.43
CA ASP A 59 -2.12 -2.44 18.61
C ASP A 59 -1.58 -3.23 17.42
N LYS A 60 -2.43 -4.07 16.81
CA LYS A 60 -2.05 -4.85 15.62
C LYS A 60 -1.82 -3.99 14.39
N ASP A 61 -2.62 -2.95 14.19
CA ASP A 61 -2.44 -2.03 13.07
C ASP A 61 -1.18 -1.18 13.29
N MET A 62 -0.91 -0.82 14.55
CA MET A 62 0.32 -0.15 14.92
C MET A 62 1.57 -0.98 14.64
N GLU A 63 1.54 -2.26 14.97
CA GLU A 63 2.60 -3.22 14.65
C GLU A 63 2.81 -3.30 13.13
N ILE A 64 1.73 -3.40 12.35
CA ILE A 64 1.83 -3.43 10.88
C ILE A 64 2.46 -2.16 10.32
N TYR A 65 2.01 -0.95 10.72
CA TYR A 65 2.59 0.27 10.14
C TYR A 65 4.04 0.51 10.58
N CYS A 66 4.42 0.08 11.79
CA CYS A 66 5.80 0.16 12.26
C CYS A 66 6.75 -0.74 11.46
N HIS A 67 6.23 -1.85 10.94
CA HIS A 67 7.01 -2.91 10.27
C HIS A 67 6.61 -3.12 8.80
N LEU A 68 6.24 -2.05 8.08
CA LEU A 68 5.81 -2.15 6.67
C LEU A 68 6.85 -2.84 5.75
N ASP A 69 8.14 -2.77 6.06
CA ASP A 69 9.21 -3.46 5.32
C ASP A 69 9.19 -4.99 5.43
N GLU A 70 8.47 -5.56 6.40
CA GLU A 70 8.23 -7.00 6.47
C GLU A 70 7.20 -7.47 5.44
N TYR A 71 6.32 -6.57 4.99
CA TYR A 71 5.19 -6.90 4.12
C TYR A 71 5.34 -6.39 2.70
N PHE A 72 6.06 -5.29 2.48
CA PHE A 72 6.17 -4.64 1.18
C PHE A 72 7.64 -4.48 0.78
N ASP A 73 7.99 -4.93 -0.43
CA ASP A 73 9.26 -4.59 -1.08
C ASP A 73 8.99 -3.52 -2.15
N GLU A 74 9.68 -2.39 -2.06
CA GLU A 74 9.68 -1.37 -3.10
C GLU A 74 10.32 -1.93 -4.37
N ILE A 75 9.61 -1.86 -5.50
CA ILE A 75 10.14 -2.31 -6.80
C ILE A 75 10.41 -1.11 -7.71
N ASN A 76 11.63 -1.03 -8.24
CA ASN A 76 12.05 0.00 -9.19
C ASN A 76 11.54 -0.26 -10.62
N GLU A 77 10.44 -0.99 -10.77
CA GLU A 77 9.78 -1.14 -12.06
C GLU A 77 9.18 0.22 -12.40
N ARG A 78 9.90 0.99 -13.24
CA ARG A 78 9.32 2.13 -13.93
C ARG A 78 8.14 1.61 -14.74
N HIS A 79 6.94 1.66 -14.15
CA HIS A 79 5.67 1.51 -14.86
C HIS A 79 5.43 2.78 -15.70
N ILE A 80 6.38 3.10 -16.58
CA ILE A 80 6.12 3.87 -17.79
C ILE A 80 5.35 2.89 -18.66
N ASP A 81 4.00 2.93 -18.59
CA ASP A 81 3.05 2.54 -19.66
C ASP A 81 1.61 2.27 -19.16
N TYR A 82 1.11 2.97 -18.12
CA TYR A 82 -0.32 2.90 -17.77
C TYR A 82 -1.07 4.24 -17.84
N VAL A 83 -0.38 5.36 -18.09
CA VAL A 83 -1.01 6.70 -18.09
C VAL A 83 -0.98 7.40 -19.46
N THR A 84 -0.29 6.88 -20.49
CA THR A 84 -0.24 7.54 -21.82
C THR A 84 -1.02 6.80 -22.90
N ARG A 85 -2.27 6.43 -22.62
CA ARG A 85 -3.26 6.07 -23.66
C ARG A 85 -4.66 6.51 -23.26
N ILE A 86 -4.88 7.83 -23.23
CA ILE A 86 -6.18 8.46 -23.47
C ILE A 86 -5.94 9.67 -24.35
#